data_AF-A0A4Q1AMN7-F1
#
_entry.id   AF-A0A4Q1AMN7-F1
#
_cell.length_a   1.000
_cell.length_b   1.000
_cell.length_c   1.000
_cell.angle_alpha   90.00
_cell.angle_beta   90.00
_cell.angle_gamma   90.00
#
_symmetry.space_group_name_H-M   'P 1'
#
loop_
_entity.id
_entity.type
_entity.pdbx_description
1 polymer ?
#
loop_
_entity_poly.entity_id
_entity_poly.type
_entity_poly.pdbx_seq_one_letter_code
_entity_poly.pdbx_strand_id
1 'polypeptide(L)'
;MLINQQNLPLVAMEFMNEVHFEDVALLNELYELILDYEKTPNKDNRYKINAKYMQWCNHTILHFKGEEEEMLKKGFPVYMIHKEEHENALKSMSDVFEKWQADEDIKYLKEYVCEFTPKWLVNHIQTMDTVTAFFLKTGQSLCSMG
;
A
#
# COMPACT_ATOMS: atom_id res chain seq x y z
N MET A 1 -13.11 -11.15 1.88
CA MET A 1 -12.28 -10.00 2.29
C MET A 1 -10.95 -10.50 2.84
N LEU A 2 -9.85 -9.89 2.39
CA LEU A 2 -8.48 -10.23 2.74
C LEU A 2 -8.03 -9.53 4.03
N ILE A 3 -8.22 -8.21 4.12
CA ILE A 3 -7.83 -7.38 5.27
C ILE A 3 -9.08 -6.73 5.84
N ASN A 4 -9.31 -6.87 7.14
CA ASN A 4 -10.35 -6.12 7.85
C ASN A 4 -9.86 -4.71 8.18
N GLN A 5 -10.46 -3.69 7.54
CA GLN A 5 -10.13 -2.28 7.76
C GLN A 5 -10.21 -1.86 9.23
N GLN A 6 -11.10 -2.45 10.03
CA GLN A 6 -11.24 -2.15 11.46
C GLN A 6 -10.02 -2.56 12.29
N ASN A 7 -9.16 -3.44 11.74
CA ASN A 7 -7.94 -3.89 12.39
C ASN A 7 -6.72 -3.08 11.93
N LEU A 8 -6.87 -2.14 11.00
CA LEU A 8 -5.76 -1.29 10.60
C LEU A 8 -5.35 -0.39 11.78
N PRO A 9 -4.04 -0.25 12.04
CA PRO A 9 -3.55 0.77 12.95
C PRO A 9 -3.97 2.15 12.44
N LEU A 10 -4.30 3.05 13.38
CA LEU A 10 -4.58 4.44 13.07
C LEU A 10 -3.38 5.31 13.41
N VAL A 11 -3.11 6.28 12.55
CA VAL A 11 -2.09 7.29 12.76
C VAL A 11 -2.71 8.64 13.12
N ALA A 12 -1.88 9.57 13.58
CA ALA A 12 -2.35 10.83 14.18
C ALA A 12 -3.03 11.79 13.18
N MET A 13 -2.75 11.64 11.89
CA MET A 13 -3.28 12.45 10.78
C MET A 13 -4.45 11.71 10.11
N GLU A 14 -5.61 12.37 10.05
CA GLU A 14 -6.85 11.76 9.56
C GLU A 14 -6.77 11.37 8.07
N PHE A 15 -6.23 12.25 7.22
CA PHE A 15 -6.12 11.99 5.78
C PHE A 15 -5.28 10.75 5.46
N MET A 16 -4.26 10.43 6.28
CA MET A 16 -3.44 9.23 6.09
C MET A 16 -4.28 7.97 6.38
N ASN A 17 -5.14 8.00 7.42
CA ASN A 17 -6.04 6.88 7.70
C ASN A 17 -7.04 6.66 6.56
N GLU A 18 -7.57 7.74 5.95
CA GLU A 18 -8.49 7.65 4.81
C GLU A 18 -7.85 6.91 3.64
N VAL A 19 -6.65 7.32 3.22
CA VAL A 19 -5.93 6.65 2.11
C VAL A 19 -5.51 5.22 2.46
N HIS A 20 -5.16 4.91 3.71
CA HIS A 20 -4.92 3.53 4.15
C HIS A 20 -6.16 2.64 4.00
N PHE A 21 -7.34 3.17 4.32
CA PHE A 21 -8.59 2.44 4.12
C PHE A 21 -8.90 2.23 2.65
N GLU A 22 -8.63 3.22 1.79
CA GLU A 22 -8.78 3.11 0.35
C GLU A 22 -7.84 2.04 -0.25
N ASP A 23 -6.57 1.99 0.15
CA ASP A 23 -5.64 0.92 -0.25
C ASP A 23 -6.19 -0.47 0.12
N VAL A 24 -6.68 -0.63 1.35
CA VAL A 24 -7.29 -1.90 1.79
C VAL A 24 -8.56 -2.24 1.02
N ALA A 25 -9.40 -1.26 0.68
CA ALA A 25 -10.59 -1.50 -0.13
C ALA A 25 -10.20 -2.06 -1.51
N LEU A 26 -9.22 -1.43 -2.17
CA LEU A 26 -8.71 -1.87 -3.47
C LEU A 26 -8.07 -3.26 -3.41
N LEU A 27 -7.29 -3.54 -2.35
CA LEU A 27 -6.70 -4.86 -2.13
C LEU A 27 -7.73 -5.95 -1.89
N ASN A 28 -8.79 -5.65 -1.12
CA ASN A 28 -9.89 -6.58 -0.90
C ASN A 28 -10.62 -6.90 -2.20
N GLU A 29 -10.89 -5.90 -3.04
CA GLU A 29 -11.51 -6.12 -4.35
C GLU A 29 -10.60 -6.90 -5.31
N LEU A 30 -9.31 -6.57 -5.33
CA LEU A 30 -8.32 -7.30 -6.13
C LEU A 30 -8.25 -8.78 -5.72
N TYR A 31 -8.28 -9.06 -4.42
CA TYR A 31 -8.25 -10.40 -3.89
C TYR A 31 -9.45 -11.24 -4.37
N GLU A 32 -10.67 -10.69 -4.32
CA GLU A 32 -11.85 -11.43 -4.81
C GLU A 32 -11.75 -11.71 -6.32
N LEU A 33 -11.20 -10.78 -7.12
CA LEU A 33 -10.96 -11.01 -8.55
C LEU A 33 -9.91 -12.10 -8.81
N ILE A 34 -8.87 -12.18 -7.98
CA ILE A 34 -7.88 -13.25 -8.02
C ILE A 34 -8.54 -14.61 -7.73
N LEU A 35 -9.39 -14.69 -6.70
CA LEU A 35 -10.13 -15.92 -6.37
C LEU A 35 -11.07 -16.36 -7.51
N ASP A 36 -11.70 -15.40 -8.19
CA ASP A 36 -12.59 -15.69 -9.32
C ASP A 36 -11.81 -16.18 -10.56
N TYR A 37 -10.64 -15.59 -10.83
CA TYR A 37 -9.75 -16.09 -11.88
C TYR A 37 -9.26 -17.51 -11.58
N GLU A 38 -8.86 -17.82 -10.34
CA GLU A 38 -8.44 -19.19 -9.97
C GLU A 38 -9.53 -20.24 -10.22
N LYS A 39 -10.80 -19.89 -9.96
CA LYS A 39 -11.94 -20.79 -10.22
C LYS A 39 -12.23 -20.92 -11.72
N THR A 40 -12.20 -19.81 -12.44
CA THR A 40 -12.57 -19.75 -13.86
C THR A 40 -11.58 -18.88 -14.64
N PRO A 41 -10.43 -19.43 -15.05
CA PRO A 41 -9.43 -18.67 -15.80
C PRO A 41 -9.98 -18.28 -17.17
N ASN A 42 -10.10 -16.98 -17.45
CA ASN A 42 -10.54 -16.46 -18.74
C ASN A 42 -10.06 -15.01 -18.96
N LYS A 43 -10.18 -14.53 -20.20
CA LYS A 43 -9.71 -13.20 -20.62
C LYS A 43 -10.41 -12.04 -19.90
N ASP A 44 -11.70 -12.18 -19.58
CA ASP A 44 -12.45 -11.14 -18.87
C ASP A 44 -12.00 -11.03 -17.41
N ASN A 45 -11.81 -12.15 -16.71
CA ASN A 45 -11.25 -12.18 -15.36
C ASN A 45 -9.82 -11.60 -15.33
N ARG A 46 -8.98 -11.96 -16.30
CA ARG A 46 -7.64 -11.37 -16.43
C ARG A 46 -7.70 -9.86 -16.62
N TYR A 47 -8.59 -9.37 -17.49
CA TYR A 47 -8.78 -7.94 -17.72
C TYR A 47 -9.19 -7.21 -16.43
N LYS A 48 -10.12 -7.78 -15.65
CA LYS A 48 -10.55 -7.22 -14.37
C LYS A 48 -9.41 -7.15 -13.36
N ILE A 49 -8.62 -8.20 -13.22
CA ILE A 49 -7.42 -8.20 -12.37
C ILE A 49 -6.47 -7.08 -12.79
N ASN A 50 -6.17 -6.97 -14.09
CA ASN A 50 -5.26 -5.95 -14.61
C ASN A 50 -5.75 -4.54 -14.32
N ALA A 51 -7.04 -4.27 -14.57
CA ALA A 51 -7.64 -2.98 -14.31
C ALA A 51 -7.59 -2.63 -12.81
N LYS A 52 -7.92 -3.59 -11.94
CA LYS A 52 -7.92 -3.38 -10.49
C LYS A 52 -6.51 -3.20 -9.93
N TYR A 53 -5.54 -3.99 -10.40
CA TYR A 53 -4.15 -3.87 -10.00
C TYR A 53 -3.60 -2.48 -10.38
N MET A 54 -3.85 -2.01 -11.60
CA MET A 54 -3.44 -0.67 -12.02
C MET A 54 -4.12 0.45 -11.22
N GLN A 55 -5.39 0.27 -10.84
CA GLN A 55 -6.08 1.21 -9.96
C GLN A 55 -5.41 1.27 -8.59
N TRP A 56 -5.05 0.10 -8.01
CA TRP A 56 -4.31 0.03 -6.77
C TRP A 56 -2.94 0.70 -6.87
N CYS A 57 -2.13 0.39 -7.89
CA CYS A 57 -0.84 1.07 -8.12
C CYS A 57 -0.99 2.59 -8.19
N ASN A 58 -1.96 3.10 -8.96
CA ASN A 58 -2.17 4.53 -9.09
C ASN A 58 -2.58 5.18 -7.77
N HIS A 59 -3.43 4.51 -6.99
CA HIS A 59 -3.80 4.97 -5.66
C HIS A 59 -2.58 5.03 -4.75
N THR A 60 -1.80 3.96 -4.63
CA THR A 60 -0.61 3.90 -3.77
C THR A 60 0.43 4.96 -4.17
N ILE A 61 0.65 5.22 -5.47
CA ILE A 61 1.54 6.30 -5.93
C ILE A 61 1.06 7.68 -5.46
N LEU A 62 -0.25 7.95 -5.56
CA LEU A 62 -0.82 9.23 -5.13
C LEU A 62 -0.82 9.38 -3.61
N HIS A 63 -1.11 8.30 -2.90
CA HIS A 63 -1.00 8.20 -1.44
C HIS A 63 0.42 8.58 -1.00
N PHE A 64 1.44 7.84 -1.45
CA PHE A 64 2.84 8.11 -1.07
C PHE A 64 3.27 9.53 -1.43
N LYS A 65 2.91 10.01 -2.62
CA LYS A 65 3.19 11.39 -3.02
C LYS A 65 2.57 12.41 -2.07
N GLY A 66 1.33 12.20 -1.63
CA GLY A 66 0.65 13.09 -0.67
C GLY A 66 1.40 13.20 0.65
N GLU A 67 1.84 12.06 1.20
CA GLU A 67 2.63 12.04 2.43
C GLU A 67 4.00 12.68 2.25
N GLU A 68 4.70 12.36 1.16
CA GLU A 68 6.01 12.90 0.83
C GLU A 68 5.99 14.43 0.67
N GLU A 69 4.94 14.97 0.04
CA GLU A 69 4.74 16.41 -0.05
C GLU A 69 4.57 17.06 1.32
N GLU A 70 3.80 16.45 2.23
CA GLU A 70 3.63 16.96 3.59
C GLU A 70 4.91 16.83 4.43
N MET A 71 5.65 15.73 4.29
CA MET A 71 6.96 15.52 4.91
C MET A 71 7.94 16.63 4.49
N LEU A 72 8.03 16.93 3.19
CA LEU A 72 8.88 18.00 2.68
C LEU A 72 8.45 19.38 3.18
N LYS A 73 7.15 19.70 3.12
CA LYS A 73 6.60 20.99 3.57
C LYS A 73 6.91 21.28 5.04
N LYS A 74 6.88 20.25 5.90
CA LYS A 74 7.11 20.39 7.34
C LYS A 74 8.54 20.09 7.79
N GLY A 75 9.44 19.75 6.85
CA GLY A 75 10.84 19.45 7.15
C GLY A 75 11.02 18.19 8.01
N PHE A 76 10.29 17.11 7.67
CA PHE A 76 10.39 15.84 8.40
C PHE A 76 11.83 15.28 8.35
N PRO A 77 12.49 15.06 9.51
CA PRO A 77 13.93 14.79 9.55
C PRO A 77 14.38 13.51 8.83
N VAL A 78 13.53 12.48 8.75
CA VAL A 78 13.86 11.17 8.17
C VAL A 78 13.14 10.90 6.85
N TYR A 79 12.75 11.97 6.14
CA TYR A 79 12.06 11.91 4.84
C TYR A 79 12.72 10.96 3.84
N MET A 80 14.04 11.03 3.68
CA MET A 80 14.74 10.21 2.67
C MET A 80 14.59 8.71 2.92
N ILE A 81 14.58 8.29 4.19
CA ILE A 81 14.45 6.88 4.56
C ILE A 81 13.00 6.41 4.32
N HIS A 82 12.01 7.24 4.67
CA HIS A 82 10.59 6.92 4.40
C HIS A 82 10.33 6.80 2.89
N LYS A 83 10.82 7.76 2.12
CA LYS A 83 10.68 7.73 0.67
C LYS A 83 11.35 6.50 0.03
N GLU A 84 12.53 6.10 0.50
CA GLU A 84 13.19 4.89 -0.02
C GLU A 84 12.33 3.64 0.19
N GLU A 85 11.64 3.52 1.33
CA GLU A 85 10.71 2.43 1.59
C GLU A 85 9.49 2.45 0.64
N HIS A 86 8.95 3.64 0.35
CA HIS A 86 7.92 3.81 -0.67
C HIS A 86 8.40 3.39 -2.07
N GLU A 87 9.60 3.81 -2.47
CA GLU A 87 10.18 3.46 -3.77
C GLU A 87 10.40 1.94 -3.89
N ASN A 88 10.83 1.28 -2.83
CA ASN A 88 10.97 -0.17 -2.77
C ASN A 88 9.62 -0.91 -2.89
N ALA A 89 8.58 -0.41 -2.23
CA ALA A 89 7.22 -0.94 -2.34
C ALA A 89 6.68 -0.80 -3.77
N LEU A 90 6.80 0.39 -4.37
CA LEU A 90 6.37 0.64 -5.76
C LEU A 90 7.13 -0.21 -6.76
N LYS A 91 8.44 -0.40 -6.56
CA LYS A 91 9.24 -1.31 -7.39
C LYS A 91 8.72 -2.74 -7.28
N SER A 92 8.44 -3.23 -6.07
CA SER A 92 7.90 -4.57 -5.85
C SER A 92 6.55 -4.75 -6.54
N MET A 93 5.66 -3.74 -6.47
CA MET A 93 4.39 -3.75 -7.19
C MET A 93 4.58 -3.82 -8.71
N SER A 94 5.57 -3.11 -9.27
CA SER A 94 5.89 -3.16 -10.70
C SER A 94 6.41 -4.54 -11.12
N ASP A 95 7.40 -5.06 -10.39
CA ASP A 95 8.04 -6.36 -10.69
C ASP A 95 6.99 -7.50 -10.67
N VAL A 96 6.08 -7.48 -9.69
CA VAL A 96 5.01 -8.49 -9.58
C VAL A 96 4.02 -8.38 -10.73
N PHE A 97 3.66 -7.17 -11.12
CA PHE A 97 2.73 -6.97 -12.23
C PHE A 97 3.33 -7.38 -13.57
N GLU A 98 4.61 -7.05 -13.81
CA GLU A 98 5.33 -7.48 -15.00
C GLU A 98 5.38 -9.00 -15.11
N LYS A 99 5.68 -9.69 -14.00
CA LYS A 99 5.67 -11.15 -13.94
C LYS A 99 4.28 -11.73 -14.21
N TRP A 100 3.24 -11.16 -13.60
CA TRP A 100 1.86 -11.56 -13.88
C TRP A 100 1.49 -11.38 -15.36
N GLN A 101 1.92 -10.29 -15.97
CA GLN A 101 1.63 -9.99 -17.37
C GLN A 101 2.35 -10.92 -18.35
N ALA A 102 3.57 -11.35 -18.01
CA ALA A 102 4.40 -12.23 -18.83
C ALA A 102 3.99 -13.70 -18.71
N ASP A 103 3.80 -14.18 -17.48
CA ASP A 103 3.69 -15.61 -17.20
C ASP A 103 2.26 -16.06 -16.86
N GLU A 104 1.34 -15.12 -16.59
CA GLU A 104 0.02 -15.40 -15.99
C GLU A 104 0.10 -16.25 -14.71
N ASP A 105 1.19 -16.10 -13.95
CA ASP A 105 1.41 -16.82 -12.70
C ASP A 105 0.52 -16.28 -11.58
N ILE A 106 -0.72 -16.76 -11.55
CA ILE A 106 -1.73 -16.35 -10.57
C ILE A 106 -1.31 -16.68 -9.13
N LYS A 107 -0.51 -17.75 -8.94
CA LYS A 107 -0.05 -18.15 -7.60
C LYS A 107 0.91 -17.12 -7.04
N TYR A 108 1.87 -16.68 -7.85
CA TYR A 108 2.81 -15.65 -7.47
C TYR A 108 2.11 -14.31 -7.17
N LEU A 109 1.18 -13.88 -8.04
CA LEU A 109 0.38 -12.67 -7.81
C LEU A 109 -0.42 -12.77 -6.50
N LYS A 110 -1.08 -13.92 -6.27
CA LYS A 110 -1.87 -14.15 -5.06
C LYS A 110 -1.00 -14.14 -3.81
N GLU A 111 0.17 -14.77 -3.83
CA GLU A 111 1.09 -14.76 -2.70
C GLU A 111 1.50 -13.32 -2.35
N TYR A 112 1.86 -12.52 -3.35
CA TYR A 112 2.19 -11.10 -3.14
C TYR A 112 1.04 -10.32 -2.50
N VAL A 113 -0.18 -10.45 -3.03
CA VAL A 113 -1.36 -9.73 -2.54
C VAL A 113 -1.79 -10.22 -1.17
N CYS A 114 -1.75 -11.52 -0.89
CA CYS A 114 -2.33 -12.11 0.33
C CYS A 114 -1.34 -12.19 1.50
N GLU A 115 -0.04 -12.34 1.22
CA GLU A 115 0.96 -12.62 2.25
C GLU A 115 1.92 -11.47 2.45
N PHE A 116 2.48 -10.92 1.38
CA PHE A 116 3.51 -9.88 1.47
C PHE A 116 2.91 -8.52 1.73
N THR A 117 1.94 -8.11 0.91
CA THR A 117 1.35 -6.78 0.96
C THR A 117 0.68 -6.46 2.32
N PRO A 118 -0.14 -7.34 2.93
CA PRO A 118 -0.79 -7.02 4.19
C PRO A 118 0.21 -6.89 5.35
N LYS A 119 1.25 -7.74 5.38
CA LYS A 119 2.32 -7.68 6.38
C LYS A 119 3.12 -6.39 6.26
N TRP A 120 3.50 -6.03 5.04
CA TRP A 120 4.21 -4.78 4.76
C TRP A 120 3.38 -3.57 5.17
N LEU A 121 2.12 -3.49 4.71
CA LEU A 121 1.24 -2.35 4.98
C LEU A 121 1.03 -2.12 6.48
N VAL A 122 0.67 -3.16 7.23
CA VAL A 122 0.46 -3.04 8.68
C VAL A 122 1.74 -2.59 9.39
N ASN A 123 2.89 -3.18 9.04
CA ASN A 123 4.16 -2.80 9.62
C ASN A 123 4.54 -1.35 9.29
N HIS A 124 4.36 -0.92 8.04
CA HIS A 124 4.65 0.44 7.58
C HIS A 124 3.83 1.46 8.37
N ILE A 125 2.51 1.23 8.47
CA ILE A 125 1.60 2.10 9.23
C ILE A 125 2.00 2.21 10.70
N GLN A 126 2.29 1.07 11.36
CA GLN A 126 2.64 1.04 12.78
C GLN A 126 3.98 1.71 13.11
N THR A 127 4.87 1.82 12.13
CA THR A 127 6.24 2.27 12.36
C THR A 127 6.49 3.62 11.72
N MET A 128 6.61 3.68 10.40
CA MET A 128 7.02 4.87 9.67
C MET A 128 5.88 5.90 9.66
N ASP A 129 4.67 5.49 9.29
CA ASP A 129 3.55 6.44 9.17
C ASP A 129 3.10 6.96 10.52
N THR A 130 3.20 6.14 11.57
CA THR A 130 2.91 6.58 12.93
C THR A 130 3.86 7.71 13.36
N VAL A 131 5.16 7.56 13.10
CA VAL A 131 6.17 8.60 13.42
C VAL A 131 5.95 9.84 12.55
N THR A 132 5.72 9.64 11.25
CA THR A 132 5.46 10.71 10.29
C THR A 132 4.22 11.50 10.67
N ALA A 133 3.08 10.84 10.85
CA ALA A 133 1.82 11.48 11.25
C ALA A 133 1.94 12.24 12.57
N PHE A 134 2.63 11.69 13.57
CA PHE A 134 2.85 12.39 14.84
C PHE A 134 3.64 13.68 14.62
N PHE A 135 4.73 13.62 13.86
CA PHE A 135 5.52 14.80 13.52
C PHE A 135 4.71 15.82 12.72
N LEU A 136 3.97 15.39 11.70
CA LEU A 136 3.13 16.28 10.89
C LEU A 136 2.06 16.97 11.75
N LYS A 137 1.54 16.32 12.77
CA LYS A 137 0.52 16.89 13.68
C LYS A 137 1.10 17.85 14.72
N THR A 138 2.27 17.55 15.27
CA THR A 138 2.78 18.22 16.48
C THR A 138 4.02 19.08 16.24
N GLY A 139 4.73 18.87 15.14
CA GLY A 139 6.07 19.42 14.88
C GLY A 139 7.17 18.82 15.75
N GLN A 140 6.88 17.80 16.56
CA GLN A 140 7.83 17.17 17.47
C GLN A 140 8.29 15.82 16.92
N SER A 141 9.58 15.51 17.10
CA SER A 141 10.09 14.18 16.82
C SER A 141 9.84 13.26 18.02
N LEU A 142 9.32 12.06 17.79
CA LEU A 142 9.20 11.04 18.85
C LEU A 142 10.57 10.68 19.46
N CYS A 143 11.67 10.87 18.71
CA CYS A 143 13.02 10.65 19.20
C CYS A 143 13.52 11.75 20.17
N SER A 144 12.82 12.88 20.28
CA SER A 144 13.19 13.98 21.19
C SER A 144 12.52 13.92 22.56
N MET A 145 11.68 12.91 22.81
CA MET A 145 11.06 12.64 24.12
C MET A 145 11.78 11.57 24.94
N GLY A 146 13.01 11.20 24.55
CA GLY A 146 13.88 10.25 25.25
C GLY A 146 14.90 10.92 26.16
#